data_AF-E6ZXR3-F1
#
_entry.id   AF-E6ZXR3-F1
#
_cell.length_a   1.000
_cell.length_b   1.000
_cell.length_c   1.000
_cell.angle_alpha   90.00
_cell.angle_beta   90.00
_cell.angle_gamma   90.00
#
_symmetry.space_group_name_H-M   'P 1'
#
loop_
_entity.id
_entity.type
_entity.pdbx_description
1 polymer ?
#
loop_
_entity_poly.entity_id
_entity_poly.type
_entity_poly.pdbx_seq_one_letter_code
_entity_poly.pdbx_strand_id
1 'polypeptide(L)'
;MTSSSPQGAGPSTAPAHPTASTTSSIKSQHGDEAVLTYDVLDEKEAVSFVADNGAGATVLFSGTTRDSFRGKQVTRLEYEAYTSLALKTLQTLLSQAHTSAPFADNPIPLSANADPSSAANEDRVTRCYVAHRLGAVGVGECSILIAVSSPHRKEAFVVAEWLLEEVKKNVAVWKREFYAAGDSVTALDGEAGPFDPKQSGAVDAEVAKETQGWEWKANFPTT
;
A
#
# COMPACT_ATOMS: atom_id res chain seq x y z
N MET A 1 -19.63 -61.34 0.58
CA MET A 1 -20.19 -60.06 1.06
C MET A 1 -19.03 -59.18 1.46
N THR A 2 -18.59 -58.34 0.53
CA THR A 2 -17.43 -57.44 0.67
C THR A 2 -17.92 -56.09 1.17
N SER A 3 -17.69 -55.77 2.45
CA SER A 3 -18.00 -54.46 3.03
C SER A 3 -16.74 -53.61 3.12
N SER A 4 -16.53 -52.78 2.11
CA SER A 4 -15.56 -51.67 2.12
C SER A 4 -16.20 -50.48 2.83
N SER A 5 -15.55 -49.93 3.86
CA SER A 5 -15.91 -48.62 4.44
C SER A 5 -14.81 -47.60 4.14
N PRO A 6 -15.15 -46.31 3.91
CA PRO A 6 -14.25 -45.34 3.29
C PRO A 6 -13.36 -44.63 4.31
N GLN A 7 -12.14 -44.31 3.89
CA GLN A 7 -11.21 -43.43 4.59
C GLN A 7 -11.79 -42.02 4.70
N GLY A 8 -11.83 -41.48 5.92
CA GLY A 8 -12.16 -40.08 6.18
C GLY A 8 -11.06 -39.16 5.64
N ALA A 9 -11.47 -38.19 4.83
CA ALA A 9 -10.61 -37.11 4.36
C ALA A 9 -10.18 -36.25 5.56
N GLY A 10 -8.86 -36.15 5.79
CA GLY A 10 -8.28 -35.23 6.76
C GLY A 10 -8.54 -33.78 6.36
N PRO A 11 -8.62 -32.83 7.31
CA PRO A 11 -8.80 -31.43 7.01
C PRO A 11 -7.60 -30.91 6.19
N SER A 12 -7.91 -30.35 5.02
CA SER A 12 -6.98 -29.66 4.15
C SER A 12 -6.36 -28.47 4.90
N THR A 13 -5.12 -28.63 5.35
CA THR A 13 -4.33 -27.52 5.89
C THR A 13 -3.85 -26.67 4.71
N ALA A 14 -4.60 -25.61 4.40
CA ALA A 14 -4.04 -24.48 3.69
C ALA A 14 -2.77 -24.02 4.43
N PRO A 15 -1.67 -23.67 3.75
CA PRO A 15 -0.46 -23.24 4.43
C PRO A 15 -0.77 -21.98 5.23
N ALA A 16 -0.61 -22.06 6.55
CA ALA A 16 -0.71 -20.93 7.44
C ALA A 16 0.40 -19.93 7.08
N HIS A 17 0.02 -18.72 6.70
CA HIS A 17 0.95 -17.59 6.67
C HIS A 17 1.68 -17.54 8.03
N PRO A 18 3.00 -17.25 8.05
CA PRO A 18 3.75 -17.23 9.31
C PRO A 18 3.08 -16.28 10.31
N THR A 19 2.62 -16.82 11.43
CA THR A 19 1.92 -16.09 12.52
C THR A 19 2.86 -15.20 13.34
N ALA A 20 4.14 -15.10 12.96
CA ALA A 20 5.06 -14.16 13.57
C ALA A 20 4.89 -12.79 12.89
N SER A 21 4.29 -11.84 13.59
CA SER A 21 4.25 -10.41 13.25
C SER A 21 5.67 -9.92 12.95
N THR A 22 6.07 -10.01 11.67
CA THR A 22 7.42 -9.67 11.24
C THR A 22 7.39 -8.22 10.79
N THR A 23 7.56 -7.32 11.75
CA THR A 23 7.75 -5.89 11.46
C THR A 23 9.16 -5.67 10.96
N SER A 24 9.29 -5.00 9.81
CA SER A 24 10.56 -4.54 9.25
C SER A 24 10.50 -3.04 9.08
N SER A 25 11.52 -2.32 9.55
CA SER A 25 11.60 -0.87 9.38
C SER A 25 12.96 -0.41 8.89
N ILE A 26 12.99 0.79 8.32
CA ILE A 26 14.21 1.48 7.92
C ILE A 26 14.09 2.96 8.23
N LYS A 27 15.18 3.55 8.73
CA LYS A 27 15.25 4.99 9.02
C LYS A 27 15.97 5.74 7.92
N SER A 28 15.53 6.98 7.66
CA SER A 28 16.28 7.90 6.80
C SER A 28 17.41 8.59 7.59
N GLN A 29 18.30 9.29 6.89
CA GLN A 29 19.30 10.15 7.53
C GLN A 29 18.71 11.37 8.25
N HIS A 30 17.45 11.73 7.97
CA HIS A 30 16.75 12.87 8.56
C HIS A 30 15.94 12.49 9.82
N GLY A 31 16.02 11.23 10.25
CA GLY A 31 15.29 10.73 11.41
C GLY A 31 13.84 10.30 11.11
N ASP A 32 13.50 10.14 9.83
CA ASP A 32 12.23 9.56 9.38
C ASP A 32 12.24 8.04 9.54
N GLU A 33 11.06 7.42 9.46
CA GLU A 33 10.94 5.96 9.51
C GLU A 33 9.89 5.43 8.54
N ALA A 34 10.25 4.35 7.85
CA ALA A 34 9.36 3.56 7.03
C ALA A 34 9.19 2.17 7.65
N VAL A 35 7.95 1.70 7.78
CA VAL A 35 7.59 0.45 8.44
C VAL A 35 6.73 -0.41 7.51
N LEU A 36 7.09 -1.68 7.37
CA LEU A 36 6.25 -2.73 6.81
C LEU A 36 5.93 -3.71 7.93
N THR A 37 4.65 -3.95 8.21
CA THR A 37 4.22 -4.76 9.36
C THR A 37 2.99 -5.59 9.04
N TYR A 38 2.80 -6.69 9.75
CA TYR A 38 1.54 -7.45 9.73
C TYR A 38 0.58 -7.01 10.84
N ASP A 39 1.04 -6.16 11.76
CA ASP A 39 0.25 -5.64 12.86
C ASP A 39 -0.68 -4.51 12.40
N VAL A 40 -1.71 -4.23 13.21
CA VAL A 40 -2.61 -3.11 12.98
C VAL A 40 -1.84 -1.80 13.15
N LEU A 41 -2.07 -0.84 12.24
CA LEU A 41 -1.40 0.45 12.29
C LEU A 41 -2.04 1.36 13.33
N ASP A 42 -1.24 2.00 14.18
CA ASP A 42 -1.69 2.98 15.17
C ASP A 42 -1.41 4.41 14.71
N GLU A 43 -2.50 5.15 14.48
CA GLU A 43 -2.48 6.56 14.08
C GLU A 43 -1.84 7.47 15.13
N LYS A 44 -2.00 7.15 16.43
CA LYS A 44 -1.40 7.92 17.52
C LYS A 44 0.09 7.69 17.58
N GLU A 45 0.56 6.47 17.31
CA GLU A 45 1.98 6.17 17.21
C GLU A 45 2.61 6.97 16.08
N ALA A 46 2.00 6.97 14.89
CA ALA A 46 2.47 7.74 13.75
C ALA A 46 2.55 9.24 14.05
N VAL A 47 1.51 9.83 14.65
CA VAL A 47 1.49 11.25 15.05
C VAL A 47 2.53 11.55 16.13
N SER A 48 2.69 10.67 17.12
CA SER A 48 3.68 10.84 18.19
C SER A 48 5.11 10.73 17.66
N PHE A 49 5.35 9.87 16.67
CA PHE A 49 6.65 9.70 16.04
C PHE A 49 7.11 10.97 15.32
N VAL A 50 6.21 11.62 14.57
CA VAL A 50 6.55 12.82 13.79
C VAL A 50 6.55 14.12 14.61
N ALA A 51 6.06 14.07 15.85
CA ALA A 51 6.02 15.22 16.74
C ALA A 51 7.42 15.82 16.94
N ASP A 52 7.53 17.12 16.67
CA ASP A 52 8.78 17.87 16.76
C ASP A 52 8.51 19.28 17.28
N ASN A 53 9.41 19.83 18.10
CA ASN A 53 9.24 21.16 18.71
C ASN A 53 9.26 22.30 17.66
N GLY A 54 9.83 22.07 16.48
CA GLY A 54 9.82 22.99 15.36
C GLY A 54 8.60 22.84 14.44
N ALA A 55 7.73 21.85 14.69
CA ALA A 55 6.53 21.62 13.88
C ALA A 55 5.36 22.49 14.35
N GLY A 56 4.85 23.32 13.45
CA GLY A 56 3.59 24.05 13.62
C GLY A 56 2.39 23.33 13.01
N ALA A 57 2.62 22.25 12.27
CA ALA A 57 1.60 21.43 11.65
C ALA A 57 2.02 19.97 11.59
N THR A 58 1.01 19.08 11.65
CA THR A 58 1.15 17.65 11.35
C THR A 58 -0.04 17.23 10.51
N VAL A 59 0.23 16.58 9.39
CA VAL A 59 -0.78 15.97 8.52
C VAL A 59 -0.66 14.46 8.64
N LEU A 60 -1.80 13.79 8.83
CA LEU A 60 -1.91 12.34 8.82
C LEU A 60 -2.85 11.94 7.68
N PHE A 61 -2.37 11.05 6.82
CA PHE A 61 -3.19 10.31 5.88
C PHE A 61 -3.37 8.87 6.40
N SER A 62 -4.62 8.39 6.39
CA SER A 62 -5.00 7.02 6.76
C SER A 62 -5.77 6.39 5.62
N GLY A 63 -5.15 5.44 4.93
CA GLY A 63 -5.75 4.70 3.82
C GLY A 63 -6.50 3.48 4.34
N THR A 64 -7.82 3.48 4.23
CA THR A 64 -8.68 2.40 4.76
C THR A 64 -9.29 1.54 3.65
N THR A 65 -9.53 0.27 3.97
CA THR A 65 -10.24 -0.65 3.06
C THR A 65 -11.71 -0.27 2.99
N ARG A 66 -12.22 -0.03 1.77
CA ARG A 66 -13.65 0.20 1.52
C ARG A 66 -14.40 -1.12 1.38
N ASP A 67 -15.70 -1.08 1.67
CA ASP A 67 -16.62 -2.22 1.58
C ASP A 67 -17.04 -2.60 0.15
N SER A 68 -16.64 -1.80 -0.84
CA SER A 68 -17.13 -1.93 -2.20
C SER A 68 -16.09 -1.54 -3.26
N PHE A 69 -16.04 -2.33 -4.33
CA PHE A 69 -15.24 -2.05 -5.52
C PHE A 69 -15.97 -2.53 -6.78
N ARG A 70 -16.19 -1.62 -7.73
CA ARG A 70 -16.86 -1.89 -9.02
C ARG A 70 -18.20 -2.66 -8.88
N GLY A 71 -19.02 -2.27 -7.90
CA GLY A 71 -20.33 -2.86 -7.65
C GLY A 71 -20.32 -4.20 -6.91
N LYS A 72 -19.15 -4.71 -6.50
CA LYS A 72 -19.02 -5.93 -5.68
C LYS A 72 -18.72 -5.58 -4.23
N GLN A 73 -19.24 -6.38 -3.30
CA GLN A 73 -18.96 -6.24 -1.86
C GLN A 73 -17.58 -6.84 -1.54
N VAL A 74 -16.68 -5.99 -1.05
CA VAL A 74 -15.34 -6.36 -0.60
C VAL A 74 -15.42 -6.77 0.88
N THR A 75 -14.75 -7.85 1.24
CA THR A 75 -14.68 -8.36 2.62
C THR A 75 -13.35 -8.00 3.29
N ARG A 76 -12.26 -8.04 2.52
CA ARG A 76 -10.92 -7.64 2.93
C ARG A 76 -10.04 -7.40 1.71
N LEU A 77 -8.90 -6.77 1.97
CA LEU A 77 -7.73 -6.78 1.09
C LEU A 77 -6.66 -7.67 1.70
N GLU A 78 -5.75 -8.17 0.87
CA GLU A 78 -4.51 -8.78 1.32
C GLU A 78 -3.33 -8.12 0.63
N TYR A 79 -2.31 -7.78 1.40
CA TYR A 79 -1.13 -7.07 0.92
C TYR A 79 0.13 -7.91 1.05
N GLU A 80 0.94 -7.92 0.01
CA GLU A 80 2.25 -8.57 -0.01
C GLU A 80 3.31 -7.57 -0.48
N ALA A 81 4.56 -7.76 -0.04
CA ALA A 81 5.64 -6.85 -0.41
C ALA A 81 6.95 -7.58 -0.65
N TYR A 82 7.74 -7.06 -1.60
CA TYR A 82 9.16 -7.39 -1.66
C TYR A 82 9.89 -6.50 -0.64
N THR A 83 9.86 -6.94 0.63
CA THR A 83 10.23 -6.15 1.81
C THR A 83 11.52 -5.35 1.65
N SER A 84 12.63 -5.96 1.20
CA SER A 84 13.92 -5.26 1.10
C SER A 84 13.92 -4.16 0.04
N LEU A 85 13.32 -4.41 -1.13
CA LEU A 85 13.19 -3.41 -2.19
C LEU A 85 12.22 -2.31 -1.79
N ALA A 86 11.07 -2.67 -1.22
CA ALA A 86 10.07 -1.73 -0.75
C ALA A 86 10.63 -0.76 0.31
N LEU A 87 11.34 -1.28 1.33
CA LEU A 87 11.99 -0.43 2.34
C LEU A 87 13.07 0.47 1.73
N LYS A 88 13.89 -0.02 0.80
CA LYS A 88 14.90 0.81 0.13
C LYS A 88 14.27 1.94 -0.69
N THR A 89 13.18 1.66 -1.40
CA THR A 89 12.42 2.69 -2.13
C THR A 89 11.82 3.71 -1.16
N LEU A 90 11.17 3.24 -0.09
CA LEU A 90 10.59 4.10 0.95
C LEU A 90 11.65 5.02 1.59
N GLN A 91 12.82 4.50 1.94
CA GLN A 91 13.92 5.30 2.49
C GLN A 91 14.38 6.41 1.52
N THR A 92 14.39 6.09 0.21
CA THR A 92 14.73 7.06 -0.83
C THR A 92 13.68 8.17 -0.93
N LEU A 93 12.40 7.80 -0.93
CA LEU A 93 11.29 8.77 -0.96
C LEU A 93 11.29 9.65 0.29
N LEU A 94 11.50 9.07 1.48
CA LEU A 94 11.62 9.82 2.73
C LEU A 94 12.77 10.84 2.65
N SER A 95 13.93 10.47 2.09
CA SER A 95 15.04 11.40 1.92
C SER A 95 14.72 12.51 0.90
N GLN A 96 14.01 12.19 -0.18
CA GLN A 96 13.56 13.17 -1.17
C GLN A 96 12.51 14.15 -0.64
N ALA A 97 11.69 13.73 0.32
CA ALA A 97 10.68 14.59 0.97
C ALA A 97 11.29 15.82 1.66
N HIS A 98 12.57 15.75 2.05
CA HIS A 98 13.34 16.85 2.65
C HIS A 98 14.04 17.73 1.60
N THR A 99 13.71 17.57 0.32
CA THR A 99 14.30 18.33 -0.79
C THR A 99 13.22 18.98 -1.63
N SER A 100 13.56 20.08 -2.31
CA SER A 100 12.68 20.75 -3.26
C SER A 100 12.66 20.10 -4.65
N ALA A 101 13.51 19.10 -4.90
CA ALA A 101 13.63 18.45 -6.21
C ALA A 101 12.30 17.84 -6.73
N PRO A 102 11.46 17.19 -5.92
CA PRO A 102 10.17 16.68 -6.37
C PRO A 102 9.14 17.76 -6.72
N PHE A 103 9.39 19.01 -6.31
CA PHE A 103 8.47 20.14 -6.45
C PHE A 103 9.02 21.21 -7.42
N ALA A 104 10.06 20.90 -8.18
CA ALA A 104 10.72 21.88 -9.04
C ALA A 104 9.79 22.54 -10.08
N ASP A 105 8.86 21.76 -10.65
CA ASP A 105 7.90 22.23 -11.65
C ASP A 105 6.70 22.99 -11.03
N ASN A 106 6.40 22.73 -9.76
CA ASN A 106 5.34 23.39 -9.02
C ASN A 106 5.77 23.59 -7.55
N PRO A 107 6.58 24.64 -7.28
CA PRO A 107 7.13 24.86 -5.96
C PRO A 107 6.04 25.04 -4.90
N ILE A 108 6.29 24.56 -3.68
CA ILE A 108 5.36 24.74 -2.59
C ILE A 108 5.28 26.23 -2.25
N PRO A 109 4.09 26.85 -2.26
CA PRO A 109 3.97 28.25 -1.90
C PRO A 109 4.43 28.47 -0.45
N LEU A 110 5.23 29.52 -0.23
CA LEU A 110 5.61 29.95 1.11
C LEU A 110 4.37 30.10 1.99
N SER A 111 4.47 29.63 3.23
CA SER A 111 3.47 29.89 4.25
C SER A 111 3.17 31.38 4.37
N ALA A 112 1.91 31.72 4.65
CA ALA A 112 1.51 33.11 4.93
C ALA A 112 2.28 33.75 6.09
N ASN A 113 2.90 32.93 6.95
CA ASN A 113 3.71 33.35 8.07
C ASN A 113 5.22 33.13 7.84
N ALA A 114 5.64 32.76 6.63
CA ALA A 114 7.05 32.58 6.32
C ALA A 114 7.79 33.93 6.37
N ASP A 115 9.03 33.89 6.82
CA ASP A 115 9.91 35.06 6.76
C ASP A 115 10.12 35.44 5.28
N PRO A 116 9.86 36.68 4.85
CA PRO A 116 10.08 37.10 3.45
C PRO A 116 11.55 37.02 3.02
N SER A 117 12.49 36.89 3.96
CA SER A 117 13.91 36.64 3.68
C SER A 117 14.29 35.16 3.64
N SER A 118 13.39 34.25 4.04
CA SER A 118 13.61 32.81 3.88
C SER A 118 13.58 32.44 2.40
N ALA A 119 14.58 31.68 1.95
CA ALA A 119 14.67 31.28 0.56
C ALA A 119 13.47 30.41 0.19
N ALA A 120 12.73 30.80 -0.86
CA ALA A 120 11.54 30.09 -1.35
C ALA A 120 11.79 28.65 -1.83
N ASN A 121 13.06 28.22 -1.87
CA ASN A 121 13.48 26.90 -2.37
C ASN A 121 13.70 25.88 -1.25
N GLU A 122 13.40 26.20 -0.01
CA GLU A 122 13.58 25.30 1.14
C GLU A 122 12.24 24.86 1.71
N ASP A 123 11.74 23.74 1.19
CA ASP A 123 10.64 23.01 1.79
C ASP A 123 11.15 22.23 2.98
N ARG A 124 10.72 22.64 4.17
CA ARG A 124 11.22 22.10 5.44
C ARG A 124 10.13 21.30 6.12
N VAL A 125 10.03 20.01 5.78
CA VAL A 125 9.41 19.06 6.71
C VAL A 125 10.39 18.75 7.84
N THR A 126 9.91 18.56 9.06
CA THR A 126 10.75 18.22 10.20
C THR A 126 10.89 16.72 10.36
N ARG A 127 9.83 15.96 10.03
CA ARG A 127 9.80 14.51 10.16
C ARG A 127 8.70 13.90 9.30
N CYS A 128 9.01 12.76 8.72
CA CYS A 128 8.10 11.94 7.95
C CYS A 128 8.02 10.52 8.54
N TYR A 129 6.85 9.90 8.40
CA TYR A 129 6.61 8.51 8.79
C TYR A 129 5.72 7.84 7.76
N VAL A 130 6.08 6.64 7.31
CA VAL A 130 5.25 5.82 6.42
C VAL A 130 5.15 4.41 6.99
N ALA A 131 3.94 3.95 7.26
CA ALA A 131 3.70 2.55 7.64
C ALA A 131 2.73 1.90 6.66
N HIS A 132 3.05 0.70 6.20
CA HIS A 132 2.16 -0.10 5.36
C HIS A 132 1.91 -1.46 6.01
N ARG A 133 0.64 -1.79 6.19
CA ARG A 133 0.20 -3.08 6.69
C ARG A 133 0.22 -4.12 5.57
N LEU A 134 0.77 -5.28 5.87
CA LEU A 134 0.83 -6.48 5.05
C LEU A 134 -0.14 -7.54 5.58
N GLY A 135 -0.40 -8.56 4.78
CA GLY A 135 -1.39 -9.57 5.07
C GLY A 135 -2.82 -9.04 4.96
N ALA A 136 -3.73 -9.68 5.68
CA ALA A 136 -5.16 -9.38 5.61
C ALA A 136 -5.53 -8.06 6.31
N VAL A 137 -6.26 -7.19 5.61
CA VAL A 137 -6.80 -5.92 6.09
C VAL A 137 -8.30 -5.86 5.83
N GLY A 138 -9.09 -5.93 6.89
CA GLY A 138 -10.55 -5.91 6.83
C GLY A 138 -11.13 -4.57 6.39
N VAL A 139 -12.41 -4.56 6.02
CA VAL A 139 -13.16 -3.33 5.74
C VAL A 139 -13.11 -2.36 6.93
N GLY A 140 -12.85 -1.09 6.65
CA GLY A 140 -12.69 -0.03 7.65
C GLY A 140 -11.32 0.00 8.33
N GLU A 141 -10.49 -1.04 8.18
CA GLU A 141 -9.15 -1.07 8.75
C GLU A 141 -8.15 -0.29 7.88
N CYS A 142 -7.14 0.27 8.53
CA CYS A 142 -6.06 1.01 7.88
C CYS A 142 -5.02 0.06 7.28
N SER A 143 -4.70 0.27 6.00
CA SER A 143 -3.63 -0.44 5.27
C SER A 143 -2.37 0.40 5.11
N ILE A 144 -2.47 1.73 5.13
CA ILE A 144 -1.31 2.61 5.00
C ILE A 144 -1.50 3.90 5.82
N LEU A 145 -0.49 4.26 6.59
CA LEU A 145 -0.38 5.54 7.29
C LEU A 145 0.77 6.35 6.73
N ILE A 146 0.53 7.63 6.51
CA ILE A 146 1.58 8.61 6.21
C ILE A 146 1.39 9.79 7.16
N ALA A 147 2.41 10.09 7.96
CA ALA A 147 2.42 11.25 8.83
C ALA A 147 3.58 12.16 8.44
N VAL A 148 3.31 13.47 8.35
CA VAL A 148 4.31 14.48 8.00
C VAL A 148 4.14 15.69 8.91
N SER A 149 5.23 16.09 9.55
CA SER A 149 5.30 17.29 10.36
C SER A 149 6.16 18.36 9.69
N SER A 150 5.78 19.61 9.86
CA SER A 150 6.46 20.77 9.28
C SER A 150 6.21 22.03 10.11
N PRO A 151 7.05 23.08 9.99
CA PRO A 151 6.82 24.36 10.67
C PRO A 151 5.52 25.03 10.24
N HIS A 152 5.09 24.80 9.00
CA HIS A 152 3.88 25.37 8.43
C HIS A 152 3.06 24.32 7.69
N ARG A 153 1.74 24.51 7.67
CA ARG A 153 0.78 23.47 7.23
C ARG A 153 0.86 23.11 5.73
N LYS A 154 1.29 24.04 4.87
CA LYS A 154 1.18 23.87 3.40
C LYS A 154 2.10 22.73 2.95
N GLU A 155 3.30 22.72 3.51
CA GLU A 155 4.38 21.78 3.30
C GLU A 155 3.95 20.37 3.71
N ALA A 156 3.39 20.21 4.91
CA ALA A 156 2.89 18.90 5.37
C ALA A 156 1.81 18.32 4.46
N PHE A 157 0.87 19.14 3.95
CA PHE A 157 -0.16 18.65 3.02
C PHE A 157 0.45 18.18 1.69
N VAL A 158 1.28 19.02 1.07
CA VAL A 158 1.86 18.71 -0.25
C VAL A 158 2.79 17.52 -0.17
N VAL A 159 3.64 17.44 0.86
CA VAL A 159 4.57 16.32 1.03
C VAL A 159 3.85 15.02 1.39
N ALA A 160 2.78 15.06 2.20
CA ALA A 160 2.01 13.85 2.51
C ALA A 160 1.29 13.30 1.28
N GLU A 161 0.71 14.16 0.43
CA GLU A 161 0.12 13.78 -0.84
C GLU A 161 1.17 13.20 -1.79
N TRP A 162 2.30 13.90 -1.96
CA TRP A 162 3.40 13.44 -2.80
C TRP A 162 3.95 12.07 -2.35
N LEU A 163 4.17 11.88 -1.04
CA LEU A 163 4.59 10.59 -0.50
C LEU A 163 3.58 9.49 -0.83
N LEU A 164 2.28 9.74 -0.70
CA LEU A 164 1.25 8.75 -1.01
C LEU A 164 1.31 8.32 -2.49
N GLU A 165 1.40 9.28 -3.40
CA GLU A 165 1.44 9.01 -4.84
C GLU A 165 2.72 8.27 -5.23
N GLU A 166 3.88 8.69 -4.72
CA GLU A 166 5.15 8.02 -5.02
C GLU A 166 5.26 6.63 -4.37
N VAL A 167 4.65 6.43 -3.19
CA VAL A 167 4.53 5.10 -2.59
C VAL A 167 3.72 4.19 -3.48
N LYS A 168 2.52 4.63 -3.90
CA LYS A 168 1.67 3.84 -4.79
C LYS A 168 2.38 3.54 -6.11
N LYS A 169 3.11 4.50 -6.68
CA LYS A 169 3.78 4.34 -7.98
C LYS A 169 4.99 3.42 -7.94
N ASN A 170 5.86 3.55 -6.93
CA ASN A 170 7.21 2.97 -6.99
C ASN A 170 7.49 1.87 -5.97
N VAL A 171 6.69 1.76 -4.90
CA VAL A 171 6.98 0.80 -3.83
C VAL A 171 6.44 -0.57 -4.21
N ALA A 172 7.28 -1.60 -4.05
CA ALA A 172 6.99 -2.99 -4.39
C ALA A 172 6.04 -3.65 -3.36
N VAL A 173 4.80 -3.16 -3.31
CA VAL A 173 3.68 -3.66 -2.52
C VAL A 173 2.52 -3.93 -3.46
N TRP A 174 1.93 -5.12 -3.36
CA TRP A 174 0.80 -5.57 -4.16
C TRP A 174 -0.40 -5.81 -3.27
N LYS A 175 -1.60 -5.68 -3.86
CA LYS A 175 -2.87 -5.93 -3.18
C LYS A 175 -3.69 -6.97 -3.93
N ARG A 176 -4.49 -7.73 -3.19
CA ARG A 176 -5.50 -8.66 -3.71
C ARG A 176 -6.84 -8.40 -3.03
N GLU A 177 -7.91 -8.29 -3.81
CA GLU A 177 -9.26 -8.10 -3.29
C GLU A 177 -9.98 -9.44 -3.05
N PHE A 178 -10.72 -9.51 -1.94
CA PHE A 178 -11.57 -10.65 -1.60
C PHE A 178 -13.04 -10.21 -1.53
N TYR A 179 -13.89 -10.84 -2.33
CA TYR A 179 -15.30 -10.46 -2.47
C TYR A 179 -16.23 -11.48 -1.81
N ALA A 180 -17.40 -11.00 -1.35
CA ALA A 180 -18.48 -11.88 -0.92
C ALA A 180 -19.16 -12.50 -2.15
N ALA A 181 -19.17 -13.83 -2.26
CA ALA A 181 -19.92 -14.58 -3.27
C ALA A 181 -20.73 -15.70 -2.58
N GLY A 182 -21.92 -15.36 -2.07
CA GLY A 182 -22.70 -16.28 -1.24
C GLY A 182 -21.91 -16.71 0.01
N ASP A 183 -21.74 -18.01 0.23
CA ASP A 183 -20.94 -18.58 1.33
C ASP A 183 -19.43 -18.70 1.01
N SER A 184 -18.97 -18.21 -0.15
CA SER A 184 -17.59 -18.37 -0.62
C SER A 184 -16.89 -17.04 -0.85
N VAL A 185 -15.57 -17.01 -0.59
CA VAL A 185 -14.72 -15.85 -0.84
C VAL A 185 -13.90 -16.10 -2.10
N THR A 186 -14.12 -15.30 -3.15
CA THR A 186 -13.33 -15.36 -4.38
C THR A 186 -12.25 -14.29 -4.32
N ALA A 187 -10.99 -14.70 -4.39
CA ALA A 187 -9.90 -13.80 -4.72
C ALA A 187 -9.98 -13.51 -6.21
N LEU A 188 -10.16 -12.25 -6.59
CA LEU A 188 -10.01 -11.84 -7.98
C LEU A 188 -8.79 -10.94 -8.04
N ASP A 189 -7.78 -11.39 -8.78
CA ASP A 189 -6.76 -10.50 -9.29
C ASP A 189 -7.47 -9.56 -10.28
N GLY A 190 -7.20 -8.26 -10.22
CA GLY A 190 -7.96 -7.25 -10.94
C GLY A 190 -8.25 -7.62 -12.41
N GLU A 191 -9.55 -7.67 -12.74
CA GLU A 191 -10.21 -8.04 -14.02
C GLU A 191 -10.52 -9.56 -14.20
N ALA A 192 -11.80 -9.91 -14.19
CA ALA A 192 -12.29 -11.29 -14.02
C ALA A 192 -12.28 -12.17 -15.30
N GLY A 193 -11.85 -13.42 -15.11
CA GLY A 193 -12.43 -14.63 -15.73
C GLY A 193 -12.22 -15.82 -14.78
N PRO A 194 -13.21 -16.71 -14.54
CA PRO A 194 -13.10 -17.74 -13.52
C PRO A 194 -12.14 -18.87 -13.95
N PHE A 195 -11.26 -19.27 -13.03
CA PHE A 195 -10.45 -20.48 -13.19
C PHE A 195 -11.36 -21.71 -13.03
N ASP A 196 -11.54 -22.49 -14.10
CA ASP A 196 -12.18 -23.82 -14.08
C ASP A 196 -11.10 -24.91 -13.97
N PRO A 197 -10.99 -25.62 -12.83
CA PRO A 197 -10.00 -26.67 -12.63
C PRO A 197 -10.22 -27.94 -13.48
N LYS A 198 -11.30 -28.03 -14.27
CA LYS A 198 -11.70 -29.25 -15.01
C LYS A 198 -11.60 -29.18 -16.54
N GLN A 199 -11.08 -28.11 -17.13
CA GLN A 199 -10.86 -28.02 -18.58
C GLN A 199 -9.43 -28.34 -19.06
N SER A 200 -8.72 -29.24 -18.37
CA SER A 200 -7.68 -30.03 -19.05
C SER A 200 -8.30 -31.33 -19.59
N GLY A 201 -9.00 -31.24 -20.72
CA GLY A 201 -9.55 -32.44 -21.37
C GLY A 201 -10.56 -32.17 -22.48
N ALA A 202 -10.04 -31.95 -23.69
CA ALA A 202 -10.66 -32.10 -25.01
C ALA A 202 -11.96 -31.35 -25.33
N VAL A 203 -11.89 -30.42 -26.31
CA VAL A 203 -12.75 -30.41 -27.50
C VAL A 203 -12.11 -29.60 -28.63
N ASP A 204 -12.40 -30.06 -29.85
CA ASP A 204 -11.87 -29.66 -31.15
C ASP A 204 -12.22 -28.23 -31.62
N ALA A 205 -11.47 -27.83 -32.65
CA ALA A 205 -11.41 -26.58 -33.40
C ALA A 205 -12.74 -25.88 -33.75
N GLU A 206 -12.77 -24.54 -33.63
CA GLU A 206 -12.74 -23.64 -34.79
C GLU A 206 -12.36 -22.20 -34.39
N VAL A 207 -11.74 -21.48 -35.32
CA VAL A 207 -10.87 -20.32 -35.15
C VAL A 207 -11.65 -19.00 -35.23
N ALA A 208 -11.50 -18.14 -34.22
CA ALA A 208 -11.60 -16.69 -34.39
C ALA A 208 -10.32 -16.06 -33.85
N LYS A 209 -9.46 -15.62 -34.78
CA LYS A 209 -8.24 -14.86 -34.51
C LYS A 209 -8.62 -13.47 -34.01
N GLU A 210 -8.16 -13.12 -32.82
CA GLU A 210 -7.74 -11.74 -32.56
C GLU A 210 -6.53 -11.74 -31.61
N THR A 211 -5.43 -11.25 -32.17
CA THR A 211 -4.10 -11.15 -31.59
C THR A 211 -3.98 -9.89 -30.74
N GLN A 212 -3.60 -10.02 -29.47
CA GLN A 212 -2.79 -9.07 -28.67
C GLN A 212 -2.73 -9.61 -27.23
N GLY A 213 -1.57 -9.97 -26.68
CA GLY A 213 -0.55 -9.04 -26.22
C GLY A 213 -0.63 -8.99 -24.69
N TRP A 214 0.27 -9.69 -24.00
CA TRP A 214 0.29 -9.83 -22.54
C TRP A 214 0.96 -8.61 -21.87
N GLU A 215 0.46 -8.16 -20.71
CA GLU A 215 1.16 -7.18 -19.85
C GLU A 215 0.82 -7.35 -18.36
N TRP A 216 1.87 -7.44 -17.53
CA TRP A 216 1.78 -7.31 -16.08
C TRP A 216 1.72 -5.82 -15.72
N LYS A 217 0.70 -5.37 -14.98
CA LYS A 217 0.64 -3.97 -14.52
C LYS A 217 1.30 -3.81 -13.16
N ALA A 218 2.58 -3.45 -13.20
CA ALA A 218 3.18 -2.64 -12.16
C ALA A 218 2.53 -1.24 -12.16
N ASN A 219 2.64 -0.49 -11.06
CA ASN A 219 2.08 0.85 -10.89
C ASN A 219 2.83 1.92 -11.71
N PHE A 220 3.02 1.69 -13.01
CA PHE A 220 3.56 2.70 -13.91
C PHE A 220 2.43 3.54 -14.50
N PRO A 221 2.52 4.89 -14.46
CA PRO A 221 1.64 5.75 -15.23
C PRO A 221 1.98 5.59 -16.72
N THR A 222 0.99 5.24 -17.53
CA THR A 222 1.11 5.30 -18.98
C THR A 222 1.14 6.78 -19.39
N THR A 223 2.28 7.23 -19.91
CA THR A 223 2.41 8.52 -20.63
C THR A 223 1.56 8.54 -21.88
#